data_AF-A0A7Y4QJU3-F1
#
_entry.id   AF-A0A7Y4QJU3-F1
#
_cell.length_a   1.000
_cell.length_b   1.000
_cell.length_c   1.000
_cell.angle_alpha   90.00
_cell.angle_beta   90.00
_cell.angle_gamma   90.00
#
_symmetry.space_group_name_H-M   'P 1'
#
loop_
_entity.id
_entity.type
_entity.pdbx_description
1 polymer ?
#
loop_
_entity_poly.entity_id
_entity_poly.type
_entity_poly.pdbx_seq_one_letter_code
_entity_poly.pdbx_strand_id
1 'polypeptide(L)'
;MSTQIQKAEVNQFAAHTERIKVYDAAFHNAFSQQMGYAYLAGCELNAIKEALPHGEFMKWKAKFLPAIPHRSATQYMTFQTKLASVANLPTVGECRLLGNGELPEKEKEKILKAVHQAADGKTLTQLYRDLGVIREKKHPVHTPRKTVSPEDQVDAEEKTAVELANVFLTAAATLALDDKTILKLSAVKKAEVLAASIKVSDLIRKFSKKGKA
;
A
#
# COMPACT_ATOMS: atom_id res chain seq x y z
N MET A 1 16.81 -49.50 -13.68
CA MET A 1 17.09 -48.10 -13.25
C MET A 1 15.91 -47.16 -13.40
N SER A 2 14.98 -47.35 -14.33
CA SER A 2 13.82 -46.45 -14.54
C SER A 2 12.80 -46.43 -13.36
N THR A 3 12.63 -47.55 -12.65
CA THR A 3 11.62 -47.71 -11.58
C THR A 3 11.99 -47.05 -10.24
N GLN A 4 13.28 -46.79 -9.98
CA GLN A 4 13.73 -46.14 -8.74
C GLN A 4 13.62 -44.61 -8.82
N ILE A 5 13.79 -44.03 -10.00
CA ILE A 5 13.63 -42.58 -10.24
C ILE A 5 12.14 -42.20 -10.11
N GLN A 6 11.23 -43.00 -10.66
CA GLN A 6 9.79 -42.79 -10.52
C GLN A 6 9.31 -42.84 -9.06
N LYS A 7 9.85 -43.74 -8.22
CA LYS A 7 9.50 -43.78 -6.79
C LYS A 7 10.04 -42.58 -6.00
N ALA A 8 11.23 -42.08 -6.35
CA ALA A 8 11.81 -40.91 -5.71
C ALA A 8 11.02 -39.62 -6.04
N GLU A 9 10.59 -39.47 -7.29
CA GLU A 9 9.74 -38.34 -7.72
C GLU A 9 8.37 -38.38 -7.07
N VAL A 10 7.71 -39.55 -7.03
CA VAL A 10 6.40 -39.72 -6.36
C VAL A 10 6.48 -39.40 -4.85
N ASN A 11 7.58 -39.78 -4.18
CA ASN A 11 7.82 -39.45 -2.78
C ASN A 11 8.08 -37.95 -2.56
N GLN A 12 8.77 -37.28 -3.50
CA GLN A 12 8.94 -35.83 -3.46
C GLN A 12 7.59 -35.11 -3.62
N PHE A 13 6.77 -35.52 -4.60
CA PHE A 13 5.45 -34.93 -4.80
C PHE A 13 4.55 -35.09 -3.57
N ALA A 14 4.54 -36.26 -2.93
CA ALA A 14 3.81 -36.48 -1.67
C ALA A 14 4.26 -35.52 -0.56
N ALA A 15 5.58 -35.32 -0.39
CA ALA A 15 6.11 -34.38 0.59
C ALA A 15 5.78 -32.90 0.26
N HIS A 16 5.75 -32.54 -1.03
CA HIS A 16 5.29 -31.21 -1.45
C HIS A 16 3.81 -31.01 -1.19
N THR A 17 2.97 -32.01 -1.46
CA THR A 17 1.53 -31.96 -1.19
C THR A 17 1.23 -31.76 0.29
N GLU A 18 1.91 -32.48 1.18
CA GLU A 18 1.73 -32.30 2.64
C GLU A 18 2.18 -30.90 3.10
N ARG A 19 3.28 -30.37 2.57
CA ARG A 19 3.70 -28.99 2.87
C ARG A 19 2.69 -27.95 2.40
N ILE A 20 2.13 -28.13 1.19
CA ILE A 20 1.11 -27.23 0.66
C ILE A 20 -0.11 -27.20 1.58
N LYS A 21 -0.59 -28.37 2.04
CA LYS A 21 -1.70 -28.45 3.00
C LYS A 21 -1.41 -27.70 4.30
N VAL A 22 -0.19 -27.84 4.84
CA VAL A 22 0.22 -27.12 6.05
C VAL A 22 0.23 -25.61 5.82
N TYR A 23 0.79 -25.14 4.70
CA TYR A 23 0.84 -23.72 4.37
C TYR A 23 -0.54 -23.12 4.12
N ASP A 24 -1.40 -23.86 3.42
CA ASP A 24 -2.78 -23.48 3.15
C ASP A 24 -3.59 -23.34 4.44
N ALA A 25 -3.52 -24.34 5.34
CA ALA A 25 -4.17 -24.28 6.64
C ALA A 25 -3.66 -23.12 7.51
N ALA A 26 -2.34 -22.88 7.52
CA ALA A 26 -1.76 -21.77 8.27
C ALA A 26 -2.21 -20.40 7.71
N PHE A 27 -2.26 -20.26 6.39
CA PHE A 27 -2.72 -19.06 5.72
C PHE A 27 -4.19 -18.76 6.06
N HIS A 28 -5.06 -19.76 5.95
CA HIS A 28 -6.48 -19.62 6.25
C HIS A 28 -6.74 -19.27 7.72
N ASN A 29 -5.98 -19.85 8.66
CA ASN A 29 -6.09 -19.52 10.08
C ASN A 29 -5.65 -18.08 10.36
N ALA A 30 -4.50 -17.66 9.83
CA ALA A 30 -4.00 -16.29 10.00
C ALA A 30 -4.98 -15.25 9.41
N PHE A 31 -5.51 -15.54 8.22
CA PHE A 31 -6.50 -14.71 7.56
C PHE A 31 -7.76 -14.55 8.41
N SER A 32 -8.31 -15.67 8.89
CA SER A 32 -9.55 -15.67 9.68
C SER A 32 -9.37 -14.88 10.97
N GLN A 33 -8.25 -15.07 11.66
CA GLN A 33 -7.91 -14.29 12.86
C GLN A 33 -7.82 -12.79 12.56
N GLN A 34 -7.05 -12.40 11.54
CA GLN A 34 -6.88 -11.00 11.17
C GLN A 34 -8.23 -10.34 10.85
N MET A 35 -9.09 -11.02 10.11
CA MET A 35 -10.40 -10.50 9.71
C MET A 35 -11.42 -10.52 10.83
N GLY A 36 -11.40 -11.55 11.69
CA GLY A 36 -12.23 -11.59 12.90
C GLY A 36 -11.90 -10.44 13.84
N TYR A 37 -10.61 -10.16 14.09
CA TYR A 37 -10.23 -9.01 14.90
C TYR A 37 -10.59 -7.67 14.26
N ALA A 38 -10.46 -7.54 12.94
CA ALA A 38 -10.92 -6.34 12.23
C ALA A 38 -12.45 -6.14 12.36
N TYR A 39 -13.24 -7.23 12.31
CA TYR A 39 -14.68 -7.20 12.53
C TYR A 39 -15.02 -6.74 13.95
N LEU A 40 -14.39 -7.34 14.96
CA LEU A 40 -14.58 -7.00 16.37
C LEU A 40 -14.20 -5.54 16.68
N ALA A 41 -13.07 -5.07 16.15
CA ALA A 41 -12.69 -3.66 16.26
C ALA A 41 -13.75 -2.74 15.62
N GLY A 42 -14.34 -3.15 14.49
CA GLY A 42 -15.46 -2.44 13.88
C GLY A 42 -16.71 -2.39 14.77
N CYS A 43 -17.03 -3.48 15.48
CA CYS A 43 -18.15 -3.54 16.43
C CYS A 43 -17.95 -2.50 17.54
N GLU A 44 -16.78 -2.48 18.18
CA GLU A 44 -16.46 -1.55 19.26
C GLU A 44 -16.46 -0.09 18.80
N LEU A 45 -15.85 0.19 17.64
CA LEU A 45 -15.82 1.54 17.09
C LEU A 45 -17.22 2.05 16.75
N ASN A 46 -18.10 1.18 16.24
CA ASN A 46 -19.49 1.55 15.99
C ASN A 46 -20.29 1.74 17.28
N ALA A 47 -20.11 0.88 18.29
CA ALA A 47 -20.77 1.02 19.59
C ALA A 47 -20.39 2.34 20.29
N ILE A 48 -19.11 2.70 20.27
CA ILE A 48 -18.63 3.97 20.83
C ILE A 48 -19.18 5.16 20.02
N LYS A 49 -19.25 5.04 18.69
CA LYS A 49 -19.82 6.09 17.85
C LYS A 49 -21.31 6.32 18.15
N GLU A 50 -22.07 5.27 18.45
CA GLU A 50 -23.48 5.37 18.84
C GLU A 50 -23.68 5.97 20.23
N ALA A 51 -22.74 5.71 21.16
CA ALA A 51 -22.78 6.26 22.51
C ALA A 51 -22.39 7.75 22.58
N LEU A 52 -21.67 8.27 21.59
CA LEU A 52 -21.18 9.64 21.56
C LEU A 52 -22.13 10.59 20.80
N PRO A 53 -22.18 11.88 21.17
CA PRO A 53 -22.89 12.89 20.40
C PRO A 53 -22.39 13.00 18.96
N HIS A 54 -23.30 13.37 18.05
CA HIS A 54 -22.99 13.49 16.63
C HIS A 54 -21.81 14.44 16.38
N GLY A 55 -20.83 13.99 15.59
CA GLY A 55 -19.64 14.76 15.24
C GLY A 55 -18.49 14.70 16.27
N GLU A 56 -18.69 14.15 17.46
CA GLU A 56 -17.62 14.08 18.49
C GLU A 56 -16.71 12.86 18.35
N PHE A 57 -17.15 11.82 17.63
CA PHE A 57 -16.40 10.59 17.47
C PHE A 57 -14.96 10.80 16.98
N MET A 58 -14.74 11.73 16.05
CA MET A 58 -13.39 12.00 15.53
C MET A 58 -12.47 12.62 16.57
N LYS A 59 -13.00 13.50 17.44
CA LYS A 59 -12.24 14.10 18.54
C LYS A 59 -11.91 13.04 19.59
N TRP A 60 -12.88 12.21 19.94
CA TRP A 60 -12.69 11.08 20.84
C TRP A 60 -11.61 10.13 20.31
N LYS A 61 -11.70 9.70 19.05
CA LYS A 61 -10.75 8.78 18.43
C LYS A 61 -9.34 9.38 18.39
N ALA A 62 -9.19 10.67 18.12
CA ALA A 62 -7.89 11.34 18.12
C ALA A 62 -7.25 11.36 19.52
N LYS A 63 -8.08 11.48 20.58
CA LYS A 63 -7.64 11.50 21.97
C LYS A 63 -7.26 10.11 22.50
N PHE A 64 -8.09 9.10 22.26
CA PHE A 64 -7.96 7.79 22.90
C PHE A 64 -7.30 6.72 22.02
N LEU A 65 -7.35 6.87 20.69
CA LEU A 65 -6.78 5.92 19.73
C LEU A 65 -5.89 6.61 18.69
N PRO A 66 -4.87 7.39 19.10
CA PRO A 66 -4.04 8.16 18.17
C PRO A 66 -3.25 7.28 17.21
N ALA A 67 -2.87 6.07 17.63
CA ALA A 67 -2.07 5.14 16.83
C ALA A 67 -2.83 4.56 15.62
N ILE A 68 -4.17 4.52 15.67
CA ILE A 68 -4.98 3.96 14.60
C ILE A 68 -5.25 5.06 13.57
N PRO A 69 -4.87 4.92 12.29
CA PRO A 69 -5.20 5.92 11.27
C PRO A 69 -6.72 6.08 11.10
N HIS A 70 -7.18 7.31 10.80
CA HIS A 70 -8.62 7.55 10.58
C HIS A 70 -9.21 6.65 9.50
N ARG A 71 -8.47 6.44 8.41
CA ARG A 71 -8.89 5.55 7.32
C ARG A 71 -9.12 4.11 7.81
N SER A 72 -8.23 3.59 8.64
CA SER A 72 -8.34 2.23 9.17
C SER A 72 -9.56 2.07 10.09
N ALA A 73 -9.81 3.05 10.97
CA ALA A 73 -10.99 3.04 11.83
C ALA A 73 -12.29 3.02 11.01
N THR A 74 -12.41 3.90 10.00
CA THR A 74 -13.57 3.93 9.10
C THR A 74 -13.71 2.61 8.32
N GLN A 75 -12.58 2.02 7.88
CA GLN A 75 -12.59 0.74 7.18
C GLN A 75 -13.10 -0.39 8.06
N TYR A 76 -12.68 -0.49 9.32
CA TYR A 76 -13.17 -1.51 10.25
C TYR A 76 -14.66 -1.37 10.53
N MET A 77 -15.13 -0.14 10.78
CA MET A 77 -16.56 0.13 11.00
C MET A 77 -17.40 -0.25 9.78
N THR A 78 -16.96 0.14 8.58
CA THR A 78 -17.67 -0.19 7.33
C THR A 78 -17.64 -1.68 7.05
N PHE A 79 -16.48 -2.31 7.25
CA PHE A 79 -16.30 -3.75 7.10
C PHE A 79 -17.24 -4.53 8.00
N GLN A 80 -17.33 -4.16 9.28
CA GLN A 80 -18.25 -4.78 10.23
C GLN A 80 -19.70 -4.66 9.76
N THR A 81 -20.17 -3.45 9.43
CA THR A 81 -21.56 -3.24 9.01
C THR A 81 -21.91 -4.06 7.76
N LYS A 82 -20.99 -4.11 6.78
CA LYS A 82 -21.20 -4.84 5.52
C LYS A 82 -21.13 -6.35 5.73
N LEU A 83 -20.14 -6.84 6.46
CA LEU A 83 -20.01 -8.27 6.71
C LEU A 83 -21.16 -8.80 7.58
N ALA A 84 -21.63 -8.03 8.56
CA ALA A 84 -22.80 -8.37 9.35
C ALA A 84 -24.02 -8.65 8.48
N SER A 85 -24.25 -7.78 7.48
CA SER A 85 -25.38 -7.94 6.54
C SER A 85 -25.24 -9.15 5.60
N VAL A 86 -24.02 -9.55 5.25
CA VAL A 86 -23.77 -10.65 4.29
C VAL A 86 -23.73 -12.00 4.99
N ALA A 87 -23.16 -12.06 6.19
CA ALA A 87 -22.92 -13.30 6.92
C ALA A 87 -23.92 -13.54 8.08
N ASN A 88 -24.96 -12.71 8.20
CA ASN A 88 -25.93 -12.71 9.31
C ASN A 88 -25.23 -12.74 10.68
N LEU A 89 -24.16 -11.94 10.80
CA LEU A 89 -23.38 -11.84 12.02
C LEU A 89 -23.97 -10.79 12.95
N PRO A 90 -23.76 -10.93 14.27
CA PRO A 90 -24.31 -10.02 15.25
C PRO A 90 -23.89 -8.58 15.00
N THR A 91 -24.86 -7.68 15.01
CA THR A 91 -24.69 -6.24 14.76
C THR A 91 -24.34 -5.49 16.04
N VAL A 92 -24.12 -4.17 15.91
CA VAL A 92 -23.71 -3.28 17.00
C VAL A 92 -24.66 -3.44 18.20
N GLY A 93 -24.09 -3.71 19.38
CA GLY A 93 -24.84 -3.92 20.62
C GLY A 93 -25.16 -5.38 20.98
N GLU A 94 -25.08 -6.32 20.05
CA GLU A 94 -25.23 -7.76 20.32
C GLU A 94 -23.89 -8.42 20.71
N CYS A 95 -22.78 -7.94 20.14
CA CYS A 95 -21.42 -8.24 20.60
C CYS A 95 -21.08 -7.45 21.87
N ARG A 96 -21.94 -7.48 22.89
CA ARG A 96 -21.60 -6.94 24.21
C ARG A 96 -20.50 -7.81 24.80
N LEU A 97 -19.26 -7.35 24.64
CA LEU A 97 -18.13 -7.84 25.41
C LEU A 97 -18.57 -7.88 26.88
N LEU A 98 -18.26 -8.97 27.59
CA LEU A 98 -18.39 -9.01 29.04
C LEU A 98 -17.65 -7.79 29.63
N GLY A 99 -17.98 -7.37 30.86
CA GLY A 99 -17.45 -6.15 31.50
C GLY A 99 -15.92 -5.97 31.54
N ASN A 100 -15.14 -6.93 31.03
CA ASN A 100 -13.69 -6.88 30.82
C ASN A 100 -13.25 -6.73 29.36
N GLY A 101 -14.15 -6.55 28.39
CA GLY A 101 -13.78 -6.34 26.99
C GLY A 101 -13.44 -7.60 26.19
N GLU A 102 -13.81 -8.79 26.67
CA GLU A 102 -13.57 -10.05 25.96
C GLU A 102 -14.88 -10.74 25.57
N LEU A 103 -14.98 -11.12 24.30
CA LEU A 103 -16.08 -11.92 23.75
C LEU A 103 -15.85 -13.38 24.18
N PRO A 104 -16.88 -14.14 24.61
CA PRO A 104 -16.70 -15.56 24.94
C PRO A 104 -16.03 -16.32 23.80
N GLU A 105 -15.04 -17.18 24.10
CA GLU A 105 -14.23 -17.89 23.10
C GLU A 105 -15.12 -18.62 22.06
N LYS A 106 -16.26 -19.17 22.51
CA LYS A 106 -17.24 -19.84 21.64
C LYS A 106 -17.90 -18.91 20.62
N GLU A 107 -18.19 -17.67 20.98
CA GLU A 107 -18.78 -16.69 20.07
C GLU A 107 -17.72 -16.14 19.12
N LYS A 108 -16.49 -15.95 19.63
CA LYS A 108 -15.33 -15.56 18.83
C LYS A 108 -15.05 -16.59 17.75
N GLU A 109 -15.08 -17.89 18.09
CA GLU A 109 -14.94 -18.97 17.11
C GLU A 109 -16.05 -18.98 16.05
N LYS A 110 -17.30 -18.68 16.43
CA LYS A 110 -18.41 -18.57 15.47
C LYS A 110 -18.17 -17.45 14.46
N ILE A 111 -17.75 -16.28 14.94
CA ILE A 111 -17.43 -15.13 14.08
C ILE A 111 -16.25 -15.49 13.16
N LEU A 112 -15.19 -16.08 13.70
CA LEU A 112 -14.02 -16.49 12.91
C LEU A 112 -14.38 -17.49 11.82
N LYS A 113 -15.23 -18.48 12.12
CA LYS A 113 -15.73 -19.45 11.13
C LYS A 113 -16.60 -18.80 10.05
N ALA A 114 -17.49 -17.90 10.42
CA ALA A 114 -18.35 -17.21 9.47
C ALA A 114 -17.55 -16.26 8.55
N VAL A 115 -16.56 -15.56 9.11
CA VAL A 115 -15.61 -14.73 8.36
C VAL A 115 -14.82 -15.60 7.39
N HIS A 116 -14.34 -16.76 7.84
CA HIS A 116 -13.62 -17.71 7.00
C HIS A 116 -14.47 -18.19 5.82
N GLN A 117 -15.72 -18.57 6.07
CA GLN A 117 -16.68 -18.98 5.02
C GLN A 117 -16.99 -17.86 4.04
N ALA A 118 -17.21 -16.64 4.52
CA ALA A 118 -17.48 -15.49 3.66
C ALA A 118 -16.28 -15.08 2.78
N ALA A 119 -15.08 -15.47 3.20
CA ALA A 119 -13.82 -15.14 2.55
C ALA A 119 -13.24 -16.26 1.68
N ASP A 120 -13.93 -17.40 1.57
CA ASP A 120 -13.37 -18.60 0.92
C ASP A 120 -12.79 -18.29 -0.47
N GLY A 121 -11.52 -18.66 -0.67
CA GLY A 121 -10.74 -18.39 -1.87
C GLY A 121 -10.36 -16.93 -2.16
N LYS A 122 -10.67 -15.97 -1.28
CA LYS A 122 -10.46 -14.53 -1.51
C LYS A 122 -9.27 -13.97 -0.74
N THR A 123 -8.54 -13.06 -1.38
CA THR A 123 -7.54 -12.22 -0.71
C THR A 123 -8.21 -11.13 0.13
N LEU A 124 -7.48 -10.60 1.11
CA LEU A 124 -7.93 -9.48 1.96
C LEU A 124 -8.48 -8.33 1.11
N THR A 125 -7.71 -7.90 0.11
CA THR A 125 -8.09 -6.77 -0.75
C THR A 125 -9.34 -7.06 -1.58
N GLN A 126 -9.52 -8.31 -2.04
CA GLN A 126 -10.72 -8.69 -2.78
C GLN A 126 -11.95 -8.65 -1.87
N LEU A 127 -11.87 -9.22 -0.66
CA LEU A 127 -12.99 -9.18 0.28
C LEU A 127 -13.41 -7.74 0.64
N TYR A 128 -12.44 -6.85 0.86
CA TYR A 128 -12.72 -5.43 1.11
C TYR A 128 -13.35 -4.71 -0.10
N ARG A 129 -13.05 -5.13 -1.33
CA ARG A 129 -13.67 -4.59 -2.55
C ARG A 129 -15.09 -5.12 -2.74
N ASP A 130 -15.29 -6.42 -2.56
CA ASP A 130 -16.59 -7.08 -2.67
C ASP A 130 -17.60 -6.48 -1.69
N LEU A 131 -17.16 -6.17 -0.47
CA LEU A 131 -17.97 -5.52 0.55
C LEU A 131 -18.14 -4.00 0.32
N GLY A 132 -17.51 -3.44 -0.72
CA GLY A 132 -17.56 -2.01 -1.05
C GLY A 132 -16.81 -1.12 -0.06
N VAL A 133 -15.96 -1.68 0.80
CA VAL A 133 -15.15 -0.94 1.79
C VAL A 133 -14.01 -0.19 1.10
N ILE A 134 -13.46 -0.76 0.04
CA ILE A 134 -12.46 -0.11 -0.82
C ILE A 134 -13.05 0.06 -2.21
N ARG A 135 -12.99 1.28 -2.73
CA ARG A 135 -13.45 1.59 -4.08
C ARG A 135 -12.63 0.83 -5.12
N GLU A 136 -13.29 0.25 -6.10
CA GLU A 136 -12.62 -0.30 -7.28
C GLU A 136 -11.81 0.80 -7.97
N LYS A 137 -10.57 0.46 -8.35
CA LYS A 137 -9.72 1.37 -9.09
C LYS A 137 -10.38 1.54 -10.46
N LYS A 138 -10.93 2.73 -10.74
CA LYS A 138 -11.38 3.05 -12.10
C LYS A 138 -10.21 2.76 -13.04
N HIS A 139 -10.44 1.93 -14.06
CA HIS A 139 -9.44 1.72 -15.09
C HIS A 139 -8.98 3.09 -15.59
N PRO A 140 -7.67 3.33 -15.75
CA PRO A 140 -7.22 4.56 -16.37
C PRO A 140 -7.87 4.61 -17.76
N VAL A 141 -8.78 5.56 -17.95
CA VAL A 141 -9.30 5.87 -19.28
C VAL A 141 -8.06 6.23 -20.08
N HIS A 142 -7.75 5.42 -21.10
CA HIS A 142 -6.67 5.73 -22.02
C HIS A 142 -7.08 7.00 -22.77
N THR A 143 -6.71 8.16 -22.25
CA THR A 143 -6.82 9.41 -22.99
C THR A 143 -5.85 9.28 -24.15
N PRO A 144 -6.32 9.33 -25.41
CA PRO A 144 -5.42 9.33 -26.55
C PRO A 144 -4.40 10.45 -26.35
N ARG A 145 -3.12 10.11 -26.53
CA ARG A 145 -2.03 11.08 -26.45
C ARG A 145 -2.37 12.21 -27.42
N LYS A 146 -2.46 13.45 -26.92
CA LYS A 146 -2.60 14.63 -27.77
C LYS A 146 -1.46 14.56 -28.80
N THR A 147 -1.80 14.43 -30.08
CA THR A 147 -0.83 14.54 -31.17
C THR A 147 -0.28 15.95 -31.13
N VAL A 148 0.95 16.08 -30.65
CA VAL A 148 1.69 17.33 -30.64
C VAL A 148 2.01 17.67 -32.09
N SER A 149 1.80 18.92 -32.51
CA SER A 149 2.15 19.36 -33.87
C SER A 149 3.64 19.11 -34.12
N PRO A 150 4.08 18.75 -35.34
CA PRO A 150 5.50 18.66 -35.68
C PRO A 150 6.28 19.93 -35.30
N GLU A 151 5.66 21.10 -35.41
CA GLU A 151 6.24 22.40 -35.01
C GLU A 151 6.48 22.46 -33.49
N ASP A 152 5.50 22.04 -32.69
CA ASP A 152 5.63 21.98 -31.23
C ASP A 152 6.66 20.94 -30.76
N GLN A 153 6.89 19.88 -31.55
CA GLN A 153 7.94 18.90 -31.28
C GLN A 153 9.34 19.47 -31.54
N VAL A 154 9.52 20.18 -32.66
CA VAL A 154 10.79 20.85 -32.98
C VAL A 154 11.12 21.91 -31.94
N ASP A 155 10.15 22.75 -31.55
CA ASP A 155 10.32 23.75 -30.50
C ASP A 155 10.70 23.13 -29.14
N ALA A 156 10.09 21.99 -28.80
CA ALA A 156 10.41 21.27 -27.58
C ALA A 156 11.81 20.65 -27.63
N GLU A 157 12.19 20.05 -28.76
CA GLU A 157 13.52 19.47 -28.96
C GLU A 157 14.61 20.54 -28.95
N GLU A 158 14.39 21.68 -29.60
CA GLU A 158 15.32 22.82 -29.57
C GLU A 158 15.48 23.38 -28.16
N LYS A 159 14.39 23.58 -27.41
CA LYS A 159 14.48 24.01 -25.99
C LYS A 159 15.25 23.01 -25.15
N THR A 160 15.01 21.72 -25.37
CA THR A 160 15.71 20.67 -24.62
C THR A 160 17.20 20.61 -25.00
N ALA A 161 17.53 20.82 -26.28
CA ALA A 161 18.90 20.87 -26.77
C ALA A 161 19.67 22.09 -26.23
N VAL A 162 19.03 23.26 -26.18
CA VAL A 162 19.60 24.49 -25.58
C VAL A 162 19.82 24.31 -24.08
N GLU A 163 18.86 23.72 -23.35
CA GLU A 163 19.04 23.39 -21.94
C GLU A 163 20.21 22.44 -21.73
N LEU A 164 20.33 21.39 -22.56
CA LEU A 164 21.45 20.45 -22.52
C LEU A 164 22.80 21.13 -22.81
N ALA A 165 22.88 21.98 -23.82
CA ALA A 165 24.09 22.71 -24.18
C ALA A 165 24.56 23.63 -23.03
N ASN A 166 23.63 24.36 -22.41
CA ASN A 166 23.91 25.22 -21.26
C ASN A 166 24.38 24.41 -20.05
N VAL A 167 23.81 23.22 -19.84
CA VAL A 167 24.22 22.31 -18.76
C VAL A 167 25.62 21.75 -19.01
N PHE A 168 25.94 21.35 -20.25
CA PHE A 168 27.28 20.89 -20.60
C PHE A 168 28.34 21.99 -20.43
N LEU A 169 28.04 23.22 -20.85
CA LEU A 169 28.92 24.37 -20.64
C LEU A 169 29.15 24.64 -19.15
N THR A 170 28.09 24.57 -18.34
CA THR A 170 28.18 24.76 -16.88
C THR A 170 28.99 23.64 -16.22
N ALA A 171 28.75 22.38 -16.61
CA ALA A 171 29.46 21.21 -16.10
C ALA A 171 30.96 21.27 -16.46
N ALA A 172 31.29 21.60 -17.71
CA ALA A 172 32.67 21.77 -18.17
C ALA A 172 33.38 22.90 -17.41
N ALA A 173 32.71 24.03 -17.18
CA ALA A 173 33.25 25.13 -16.38
C ALA A 173 33.50 24.74 -14.92
N THR A 174 32.63 23.92 -14.32
CA THR A 174 32.83 23.42 -12.95
C THR A 174 33.91 22.33 -12.85
N LEU A 175 34.06 21.48 -13.85
CA LEU A 175 35.08 20.42 -13.90
C LEU A 175 36.49 20.96 -14.22
N ALA A 176 36.57 22.14 -14.84
CA ALA A 176 37.83 22.83 -15.11
C ALA A 176 38.43 23.54 -13.88
N LEU A 177 37.70 23.58 -12.75
CA LEU A 177 38.19 24.16 -11.50
C LEU A 177 38.90 23.08 -10.68
N ASP A 178 40.17 23.29 -10.35
CA ASP A 178 40.90 22.43 -9.42
C ASP A 178 40.51 22.73 -7.96
N ASP A 179 40.71 21.75 -7.07
CA ASP A 179 40.33 21.87 -5.65
C ASP A 179 41.00 23.07 -4.97
N LYS A 180 42.22 23.44 -5.40
CA LYS A 180 42.96 24.60 -4.89
C LYS A 180 42.32 25.93 -5.30
N THR A 181 41.74 26.03 -6.49
CA THR A 181 41.01 27.22 -6.95
C THR A 181 39.66 27.32 -6.28
N ILE A 182 38.95 26.20 -6.09
CA ILE A 182 37.66 26.17 -5.39
C ILE A 182 37.81 26.69 -3.96
N LEU A 183 38.88 26.29 -3.25
CA LEU A 183 39.13 26.75 -1.88
C LEU A 183 39.37 28.27 -1.77
N LYS A 184 39.87 28.92 -2.82
CA LYS A 184 40.12 30.37 -2.88
C LYS A 184 38.90 31.20 -3.31
N LEU A 185 37.81 30.57 -3.73
CA LEU A 185 36.57 31.27 -4.09
C LEU A 185 35.89 31.88 -2.85
N SER A 186 35.23 33.01 -3.05
CA SER A 186 34.34 33.61 -2.04
C SER A 186 33.20 32.65 -1.70
N ALA A 187 32.63 32.77 -0.50
CA ALA A 187 31.53 31.91 -0.04
C ALA A 187 30.32 31.93 -1.00
N VAL A 188 30.04 33.09 -1.61
CA VAL A 188 28.98 33.26 -2.62
C VAL A 188 29.26 32.42 -3.86
N LYS A 189 30.47 32.50 -4.42
CA LYS A 189 30.86 31.73 -5.61
C LYS A 189 30.92 30.22 -5.34
N LYS A 190 31.31 29.80 -4.13
CA LYS A 190 31.26 28.39 -3.72
C LYS A 190 29.83 27.84 -3.70
N ALA A 191 28.87 28.62 -3.21
CA ALA A 191 27.46 28.23 -3.20
C ALA A 191 26.88 28.11 -4.62
N GLU A 192 27.26 28.99 -5.54
CA GLU A 192 26.85 28.93 -6.95
C GLU A 192 27.40 27.68 -7.65
N VAL A 193 28.68 27.35 -7.45
CA VAL A 193 29.32 26.14 -7.99
C VAL A 193 28.65 24.88 -7.44
N LEU A 194 28.33 24.85 -6.14
CA LEU A 194 27.62 23.72 -5.53
C LEU A 194 26.20 23.56 -6.10
N ALA A 195 25.46 24.67 -6.25
CA ALA A 195 24.12 24.65 -6.83
C ALA A 195 24.12 24.18 -8.29
N ALA A 196 25.12 24.60 -9.07
CA ALA A 196 25.34 24.12 -10.43
C ALA A 196 25.64 22.61 -10.46
N SER A 197 26.53 22.12 -9.58
CA SER A 197 26.88 20.70 -9.47
C SER A 197 25.68 19.80 -9.09
N ILE A 198 24.82 20.26 -8.17
CA ILE A 198 23.59 19.55 -7.80
C ILE A 198 22.62 19.48 -8.98
N LYS A 199 22.42 20.59 -9.71
CA LYS A 199 21.57 20.62 -10.91
C LYS A 199 22.06 19.65 -11.98
N VAL A 200 23.38 19.60 -12.23
CA VAL A 200 23.99 18.63 -13.16
C VAL A 200 23.72 17.20 -12.70
N SER A 201 23.90 16.89 -11.42
CA SER A 201 23.68 15.56 -10.85
C SER A 201 22.23 15.09 -10.97
N ASP A 202 21.26 15.97 -10.67
CA ASP A 202 19.84 15.63 -10.76
C ASP A 202 19.38 15.43 -12.21
N LEU A 203 19.96 16.17 -13.16
CA LEU A 203 19.69 15.97 -14.58
C LEU A 203 20.28 14.64 -15.09
N ILE A 204 21.52 14.30 -14.72
CA ILE A 204 22.12 12.99 -15.05
C ILE A 204 21.22 11.85 -14.54
N ARG A 205 20.68 11.95 -13.32
CA ARG A 205 19.73 10.95 -12.79
C ARG A 205 18.43 10.88 -13.59
N LYS A 206 17.88 12.02 -14.04
CA LYS A 206 16.67 12.04 -14.87
C LYS A 206 16.89 11.38 -16.23
N PHE A 207 18.05 11.62 -16.87
CA PHE A 207 18.38 11.00 -18.14
C PHE A 207 18.70 9.50 -18.01
N SER A 208 19.42 9.08 -16.96
CA SER A 208 19.68 7.66 -16.67
C SER A 208 18.39 6.84 -16.49
N LYS A 209 17.32 7.46 -15.97
CA LYS A 209 16.00 6.83 -15.83
C LYS A 209 15.20 6.75 -17.13
N LYS A 210 15.39 7.69 -18.07
CA LYS A 210 14.70 7.68 -19.37
C LYS A 210 15.30 6.69 -20.37
N GLY A 211 16.58 6.33 -20.25
CA GLY A 211 17.22 5.33 -21.12
C GLY A 211 16.94 3.86 -20.76
N LYS A 212 16.10 3.60 -19.75
CA LYS A 212 15.68 2.24 -19.32
C LYS A 212 14.19 1.95 -19.58
N ALA A 213 13.51 2.81 -20.34
CA ALA A 213 12.10 2.69 -20.70
C ALA A 213 11.94 2.35 -22.17
#